data_AF-A0A7V9KXU7-F1
#
_entry.id   AF-A0A7V9KXU7-F1
#
_cell.length_a   1.000
_cell.length_b   1.000
_cell.length_c   1.000
_cell.angle_alpha   90.00
_cell.angle_beta   90.00
_cell.angle_gamma   90.00
#
_symmetry.space_group_name_H-M   'P 1'
#
loop_
_entity.id
_entity.type
_entity.pdbx_description
1 polymer ?
#
loop_
_entity_poly.entity_id
_entity_poly.type
_entity_poly.pdbx_seq_one_letter_code
_entity_poly.pdbx_strand_id
1 'polypeptide(L)'
;MRRLAPAVVVLMLLTGCAATGEAEEEGVKGTAITAAKAAYEKARLEGRDLLRGPCIADPLPVPNWVADIAHDPRQPVDDDPANQCSTYSSGESEHFVELDPDGNLIRAE
;
A
#
# COMPACT_ATOMS: atom_id res chain seq x y z
N MET A 1 69.48 7.87 9.36
CA MET A 1 68.53 8.82 8.72
C MET A 1 67.19 8.12 8.55
N ARG A 2 66.09 8.88 8.69
CA ARG A 2 64.67 8.50 8.85
C ARG A 2 64.14 7.40 7.90
N ARG A 3 63.26 6.56 8.46
CA ARG A 3 62.40 5.54 7.82
C ARG A 3 61.33 6.20 6.95
N LEU A 4 60.96 5.59 5.81
CA LEU A 4 59.61 5.71 5.24
C LEU A 4 59.24 4.40 4.52
N ALA A 5 58.27 3.68 5.08
CA ALA A 5 57.58 2.55 4.44
C ALA A 5 56.58 3.10 3.40
N PRO A 6 56.33 2.41 2.28
CA PRO A 6 55.24 2.81 1.39
C PRO A 6 53.92 2.44 2.08
N ALA A 7 53.15 3.47 2.43
CA ALA A 7 51.81 3.33 2.96
C ALA A 7 50.89 2.75 1.87
N VAL A 8 50.27 1.61 2.17
CA VAL A 8 49.16 1.05 1.40
C VAL A 8 47.98 2.00 1.58
N VAL A 9 47.65 2.77 0.55
CA VAL A 9 46.40 3.56 0.51
C VAL A 9 45.31 2.64 -0.01
N VAL A 10 44.64 1.94 0.91
CA VAL A 10 43.37 1.26 0.64
C VAL A 10 42.32 2.34 0.47
N LEU A 11 41.89 2.56 -0.77
CA LEU A 11 40.76 3.43 -1.09
C LEU A 11 39.47 2.71 -0.64
N MET A 12 39.01 2.99 0.59
CA MET A 12 37.72 2.52 1.07
C MET A 12 36.61 3.16 0.23
N LEU A 13 35.95 2.34 -0.59
CA LEU A 13 34.69 2.65 -1.23
C LEU A 13 33.65 2.88 -0.13
N LEU A 14 33.25 4.14 0.06
CA LEU A 14 32.05 4.49 0.83
C LEU A 14 30.84 4.09 -0.02
N THR A 15 30.49 2.81 0.01
CA THR A 15 29.17 2.34 -0.41
C THR A 15 28.13 2.93 0.55
N GLY A 16 27.30 3.82 0.02
CA GLY A 16 26.27 4.55 0.75
C GLY A 16 25.24 3.63 1.42
N CYS A 17 24.73 4.10 2.55
CA CYS A 17 23.61 3.48 3.25
C CYS A 17 22.38 3.41 2.34
N ALA A 18 21.89 2.20 2.07
CA ALA A 18 20.54 1.94 1.60
C ALA A 18 19.59 2.16 2.80
N ALA A 19 19.00 3.35 2.89
CA ALA A 19 17.93 3.67 3.85
C ALA A 19 16.79 4.46 3.17
N THR A 20 16.82 4.57 1.84
CA THR A 20 15.85 5.38 1.08
C THR A 20 14.56 4.63 0.78
N GLY A 21 14.58 3.29 0.68
CA GLY A 21 13.41 2.50 0.28
C GLY A 21 12.31 2.46 1.34
N GLU A 22 12.64 2.17 2.59
CA GLU A 22 11.65 1.93 3.65
C GLU A 22 10.86 3.19 4.01
N ALA A 23 11.53 4.35 4.07
CA ALA A 23 10.88 5.62 4.38
C ALA A 23 10.00 6.12 3.21
N GLU A 24 10.39 5.83 1.97
CA GLU A 24 9.59 6.15 0.78
C GLU A 24 8.35 5.25 0.69
N GLU A 25 8.50 3.95 0.95
CA GLU A 25 7.41 2.97 0.96
C GLU A 25 6.34 3.30 2.02
N GLU A 26 6.76 3.61 3.25
CA GLU A 26 5.84 4.05 4.32
C GLU A 26 5.11 5.35 3.96
N GLY A 27 5.77 6.26 3.23
CA GLY A 27 5.15 7.48 2.72
C GLY A 27 4.07 7.21 1.65
N VAL A 28 4.33 6.28 0.73
CA VAL A 28 3.37 5.86 -0.30
C VAL A 28 2.16 5.17 0.33
N LYS A 29 2.40 4.24 1.26
CA LYS A 29 1.34 3.54 2.01
C LYS A 29 0.42 4.51 2.77
N GLY A 30 0.99 5.50 3.45
CA GLY A 30 0.20 6.56 4.12
C GLY A 30 -0.68 7.36 3.14
N THR A 31 -0.17 7.63 1.94
CA THR A 31 -0.91 8.32 0.87
C THR A 31 -2.06 7.44 0.34
N ALA A 32 -1.82 6.14 0.15
CA ALA A 32 -2.85 5.19 -0.26
C ALA A 32 -3.97 5.06 0.77
N ILE A 33 -3.64 4.96 2.07
CA ILE A 33 -4.64 4.93 3.15
C ILE A 33 -5.50 6.21 3.15
N THR A 34 -4.88 7.36 2.94
CA THR A 34 -5.61 8.65 2.87
C THR A 34 -6.57 8.67 1.67
N ALA A 35 -6.12 8.19 0.51
CA ALA A 35 -6.93 8.10 -0.69
C ALA A 35 -8.08 7.09 -0.54
N ALA A 36 -7.83 5.95 0.11
CA ALA A 36 -8.85 4.94 0.42
C ALA A 36 -9.95 5.49 1.32
N LYS A 37 -9.59 6.26 2.36
CA LYS A 37 -10.58 6.93 3.23
C LYS A 37 -11.42 7.95 2.46
N ALA A 38 -10.84 8.67 1.50
CA ALA A 38 -11.61 9.56 0.63
C ALA A 38 -12.57 8.78 -0.29
N ALA A 39 -12.14 7.63 -0.81
CA ALA A 39 -12.99 6.75 -1.61
C ALA A 39 -14.14 6.14 -0.78
N TYR A 40 -13.88 5.77 0.48
CA TYR A 40 -14.90 5.31 1.43
C TYR A 40 -15.99 6.37 1.63
N GLU A 41 -15.58 7.61 1.93
CA GLU A 41 -16.52 8.72 2.14
C GLU A 41 -17.40 8.95 0.91
N LYS A 42 -16.82 8.90 -0.29
CA LYS A 42 -17.57 8.97 -1.55
C LYS A 42 -18.57 7.81 -1.68
N ALA A 43 -18.12 6.57 -1.48
CA ALA A 43 -18.97 5.38 -1.58
C ALA A 43 -20.16 5.43 -0.60
N ARG A 44 -19.92 5.90 0.63
CA ARG A 44 -20.96 6.12 1.64
C ARG A 44 -21.97 7.18 1.21
N LEU A 45 -21.51 8.31 0.67
CA LEU A 45 -22.38 9.38 0.18
C LEU A 45 -23.21 8.96 -1.05
N GLU A 46 -22.68 8.06 -1.87
CA GLU A 46 -23.37 7.44 -3.01
C GLU A 46 -24.38 6.36 -2.59
N GLY A 47 -24.44 6.01 -1.30
CA GLY A 47 -25.33 4.97 -0.78
C GLY A 47 -24.95 3.56 -1.22
N ARG A 48 -23.66 3.33 -1.52
CA ARG A 48 -23.16 1.99 -1.85
C ARG A 48 -23.30 1.07 -0.64
N ASP A 49 -23.68 -0.18 -0.89
CA ASP A 49 -23.79 -1.20 0.15
C ASP A 49 -22.40 -1.71 0.55
N LEU A 50 -21.84 -1.14 1.62
CA LEU A 50 -20.51 -1.47 2.12
C LEU A 50 -20.49 -2.81 2.88
N LEU A 51 -21.64 -3.35 3.27
CA LEU A 51 -21.74 -4.65 3.95
C LEU A 51 -21.53 -5.83 3.00
N ARG A 52 -21.47 -5.58 1.69
CA ARG A 52 -21.14 -6.62 0.70
C ARG A 52 -19.64 -6.68 0.35
N GLY A 53 -18.79 -6.02 1.12
CA GLY A 53 -17.35 -5.96 0.86
C GLY A 53 -16.97 -5.43 -0.54
N PRO A 54 -17.57 -4.33 -1.05
CA PRO A 54 -17.30 -3.89 -2.41
C PRO A 54 -15.90 -3.29 -2.57
N CYS A 55 -15.32 -3.46 -3.75
CA CYS A 55 -14.25 -2.61 -4.26
C CYS A 55 -14.73 -1.15 -4.36
N ILE A 56 -14.09 -0.24 -3.63
CA ILE A 56 -14.48 1.18 -3.56
C ILE A 56 -13.63 2.09 -4.45
N ALA A 57 -12.41 1.68 -4.81
CA ALA A 57 -11.58 2.38 -5.79
C ALA A 57 -10.66 1.43 -6.55
N ASP A 58 -10.72 1.50 -7.88
CA ASP A 58 -9.92 0.69 -8.79
C ASP A 58 -9.63 1.47 -10.10
N PRO A 59 -8.46 2.12 -10.23
CA PRO A 59 -7.38 2.26 -9.25
C PRO A 59 -7.62 3.42 -8.26
N LEU A 60 -6.82 3.47 -7.19
CA LEU A 60 -6.62 4.68 -6.39
C LEU A 60 -5.78 5.71 -7.16
N PRO A 61 -5.80 7.00 -6.77
CA PRO A 61 -4.85 8.01 -7.26
C PRO A 61 -3.43 7.81 -6.68
N VAL A 62 -3.02 6.56 -6.46
CA VAL A 62 -1.70 6.10 -6.04
C VAL A 62 -1.37 4.89 -6.93
N PRO A 63 -0.25 4.91 -7.68
CA PRO A 63 0.02 3.87 -8.68
C PRO A 63 0.04 2.46 -8.10
N ASN A 64 -0.62 1.51 -8.75
CA ASN A 64 -0.71 0.09 -8.37
C ASN A 64 -1.47 -0.22 -7.07
N TRP A 65 -2.25 0.74 -6.54
CA TRP A 65 -3.09 0.54 -5.36
C TRP A 65 -4.58 0.52 -5.69
N VAL A 66 -5.32 -0.34 -5.00
CA VAL A 66 -6.79 -0.34 -4.96
C VAL A 66 -7.30 -0.14 -3.53
N ALA A 67 -8.60 0.07 -3.37
CA ALA A 67 -9.25 0.02 -2.07
C ALA A 67 -10.56 -0.76 -2.13
N ASP A 68 -10.78 -1.61 -1.14
CA ASP A 68 -11.97 -2.43 -0.96
C ASP A 68 -12.45 -2.37 0.50
N ILE A 69 -13.65 -2.89 0.71
CA ILE A 69 -14.23 -3.10 2.03
C ILE A 69 -14.18 -4.60 2.35
N ALA A 70 -13.82 -4.95 3.57
CA ALA A 70 -13.86 -6.32 4.07
C ALA A 70 -14.31 -6.35 5.53
N HIS A 71 -14.68 -7.51 6.05
CA HIS A 71 -14.91 -7.69 7.48
C HIS A 71 -13.66 -8.21 8.20
N ASP A 72 -13.54 -7.88 9.49
CA ASP A 72 -12.57 -8.49 10.39
C ASP A 72 -13.27 -8.99 11.67
N PRO A 73 -13.45 -10.31 11.86
CA PRO A 73 -12.99 -11.41 11.00
C PRO A 73 -13.68 -11.45 9.63
N ARG A 74 -12.95 -11.92 8.60
CA ARG A 74 -13.48 -12.09 7.25
C ARG A 74 -14.74 -12.95 7.21
N GLN A 75 -15.66 -12.56 6.34
CA GLN A 75 -16.93 -13.24 6.10
C GLN A 75 -17.01 -13.76 4.67
N PRO A 76 -17.87 -14.76 4.38
CA PRO A 76 -18.00 -15.31 3.03
C PRO A 76 -18.37 -14.27 1.95
N VAL A 77 -19.00 -13.15 2.32
CA VAL A 77 -19.34 -12.08 1.39
C VAL A 77 -18.11 -11.31 0.89
N ASP A 78 -17.03 -11.30 1.66
CA ASP A 78 -15.77 -10.63 1.29
C ASP A 78 -15.03 -11.42 0.20
N ASP A 79 -15.30 -12.71 0.05
CA ASP A 79 -14.67 -13.57 -0.96
C ASP A 79 -15.52 -13.67 -2.26
N ASP A 80 -16.63 -12.92 -2.38
CA ASP A 80 -17.44 -12.89 -3.59
C ASP A 80 -16.66 -12.20 -4.73
N PRO A 81 -16.32 -12.91 -5.83
CA PRO A 81 -15.54 -12.36 -6.94
C PRO A 81 -16.21 -11.14 -7.60
N ALA A 82 -17.54 -11.01 -7.48
CA ALA A 82 -18.26 -9.87 -8.04
C ALA A 82 -17.97 -8.54 -7.32
N ASN A 83 -17.40 -8.60 -6.11
CA ASN A 83 -17.10 -7.43 -5.29
C ASN A 83 -15.60 -7.09 -5.28
N GLN A 84 -14.75 -7.93 -5.86
CA GLN A 84 -13.29 -7.77 -5.87
C GLN A 84 -12.82 -6.71 -6.87
N CYS A 85 -11.74 -6.00 -6.55
CA CYS A 85 -11.13 -5.06 -7.48
C CYS A 85 -10.52 -5.80 -8.67
N SER A 86 -10.86 -5.36 -9.87
CA SER A 86 -10.52 -6.03 -11.13
C SER A 86 -9.03 -5.92 -11.47
N THR A 87 -8.41 -4.76 -11.24
CA THR A 87 -6.98 -4.60 -11.54
C THR A 87 -6.14 -5.44 -10.59
N TYR A 88 -6.51 -5.53 -9.31
CA TYR A 88 -5.85 -6.42 -8.35
C TYR A 88 -6.02 -7.89 -8.72
N SER A 89 -7.24 -8.31 -9.08
CA SER A 89 -7.51 -9.68 -9.54
C SER A 89 -6.75 -10.07 -10.82
N SER A 90 -6.47 -9.10 -11.68
CA SER A 90 -5.70 -9.29 -12.92
C SER A 90 -4.18 -9.15 -12.76
N GLY A 91 -3.71 -8.62 -11.62
CA GLY A 91 -2.30 -8.31 -11.35
C GLY A 91 -1.80 -6.97 -11.91
N GLU A 92 -2.69 -6.09 -12.38
CA GLU A 92 -2.34 -4.72 -12.79
C GLU A 92 -2.10 -3.80 -11.56
N SER A 93 -2.85 -4.01 -10.48
CA SER A 93 -2.54 -3.43 -9.17
C SER A 93 -1.96 -4.52 -8.28
N GLU A 94 -0.89 -4.19 -7.56
CA GLU A 94 -0.16 -5.13 -6.70
C GLU A 94 -0.40 -4.88 -5.21
N HIS A 95 -0.99 -3.72 -4.89
CA HIS A 95 -1.24 -3.27 -3.53
C HIS A 95 -2.72 -2.95 -3.30
N PHE A 96 -3.13 -2.99 -2.03
CA PHE A 96 -4.51 -2.69 -1.65
C PHE A 96 -4.60 -2.09 -0.25
N VAL A 97 -5.65 -1.30 -0.02
CA VAL A 97 -6.09 -0.88 1.31
C VAL A 97 -7.46 -1.51 1.59
N GLU A 98 -7.52 -2.34 2.62
CA GLU A 98 -8.77 -2.91 3.13
C GLU A 98 -9.27 -2.06 4.30
N LEU A 99 -10.50 -1.55 4.16
CA LEU A 99 -11.24 -0.89 5.24
C LEU A 99 -12.41 -1.76 5.71
N ASP A 100 -12.83 -1.59 6.96
CA ASP A 100 -14.08 -2.19 7.44
C ASP A 100 -15.31 -1.39 6.96
N PRO A 101 -16.55 -1.90 7.14
CA PRO A 101 -17.76 -1.17 6.73
C PRO A 101 -17.95 0.19 7.43
N ASP A 102 -17.30 0.40 8.57
CA ASP A 102 -17.30 1.67 9.32
C ASP A 102 -16.16 2.61 8.88
N GLY A 103 -15.32 2.19 7.93
CA GLY A 103 -14.22 2.96 7.35
C GLY A 103 -12.92 2.92 8.16
N ASN A 104 -12.82 2.01 9.14
CA ASN A 104 -11.58 1.80 9.88
C ASN A 104 -10.60 0.98 9.02
N LEU A 105 -9.30 1.25 9.19
CA LEU A 105 -8.26 0.51 8.49
C LEU A 105 -8.15 -0.90 9.08
N ILE A 106 -8.26 -1.92 8.22
CA ILE A 106 -7.89 -3.31 8.55
C ILE A 106 -6.41 -3.50 8.22
N ARG A 107 -6.02 -3.29 6.96
CA ARG A 107 -4.63 -3.40 6.49
C ARG A 107 -4.37 -2.61 5.21
N ALA A 108 -3.08 -2.44 4.92
CA ALA A 108 -2.57 -1.83 3.69
C ALA A 108 -1.22 -2.47 3.34
N GLU A 109 -1.16 -3.14 2.19
CA GLU A 109 -0.06 -4.01 1.75
C GLU A 109 0.13 -3.93 0.24
#